data_AF-A0A314YXT8-F1
#
_entry.id   AF-A0A314YXT8-F1
#
_cell.length_a   1.000
_cell.length_b   1.000
_cell.length_c   1.000
_cell.angle_alpha   90.00
_cell.angle_beta   90.00
_cell.angle_gamma   90.00
#
_symmetry.space_group_name_H-M   'P 1'
#
loop_
_entity.id
_entity.type
_entity.pdbx_description
1 polymer ?
#
loop_
_entity_poly.entity_id
_entity_poly.type
_entity_poly.pdbx_seq_one_letter_code
_entity_poly.pdbx_strand_id
1 'polypeptide(L)' 'MWEKAANLRKVMKERRVKKTAGESCVELGGSIHKFFSGYDSRADYEGIYQLLDVLSLHMELVNM' A
#
# COMPACT_ATOMS: atom_id res chain seq x y z
N MET A 1 29.24 -10.08 13.69
CA MET A 1 28.26 -10.19 12.59
C MET A 1 27.50 -8.88 12.37
N TRP A 2 27.02 -8.22 13.43
CA TRP A 2 26.29 -6.95 13.37
C TRP A 2 27.06 -5.75 12.80
N GLU A 3 28.36 -5.65 13.10
CA GLU A 3 29.20 -4.55 12.62
C GLU A 3 29.32 -4.54 11.09
N LYS A 4 29.45 -5.71 10.46
CA LYS A 4 29.43 -5.83 8.99
C LYS A 4 28.11 -5.34 8.39
N ALA A 5 26.98 -5.67 9.03
CA ALA A 5 25.67 -5.21 8.60
C ALA A 5 25.50 -3.69 8.79
N ALA A 6 26.04 -3.12 9.86
CA ALA A 6 26.04 -1.66 10.09
C ALA A 6 26.84 -0.92 9.02
N ASN A 7 28.05 -1.40 8.70
CA ASN A 7 28.89 -0.83 7.65
C ASN A 7 28.21 -0.90 6.27
N LEU A 8 27.56 -2.02 5.95
CA LEU A 8 26.81 -2.14 4.70
C LEU A 8 25.66 -1.13 4.61
N ARG A 9 24.86 -0.96 5.67
CA ARG A 9 23.77 0.04 5.70
C ARG A 9 24.29 1.47 5.57
N LYS A 10 25.46 1.79 6.13
CA LYS A 10 26.11 3.10 5.98
C LYS A 10 26.47 3.37 4.51
N VAL A 11 27.13 2.41 3.85
CA VAL A 11 27.49 2.53 2.42
C VAL A 11 26.23 2.65 1.54
N MET A 12 25.19 1.87 1.82
CA MET A 12 23.91 1.97 1.10
C MET A 12 23.29 3.37 1.24
N LYS A 13 23.32 3.95 2.45
CA LYS A 13 22.82 5.30 2.72
C LYS A 13 23.64 6.36 1.98
N GLU A 14 24.97 6.29 2.03
CA GLU A 14 25.88 7.21 1.34
C GLU A 14 25.69 7.18 -0.19
N ARG A 15 25.49 5.97 -0.74
CA ARG A 15 25.21 5.77 -2.17
C ARG A 15 23.75 6.03 -2.56
N ARG A 16 22.91 6.49 -1.62
CA ARG A 16 21.48 6.75 -1.83
C ARG A 16 20.72 5.55 -2.40
N VAL A 17 21.14 4.34 -2.04
CA VAL A 17 20.45 3.10 -2.41
C VAL A 17 19.08 3.09 -1.74
N LYS A 18 18.04 3.30 -2.54
CA LYS A 18 16.65 3.19 -2.09
C LYS A 18 16.21 1.74 -2.23
N LYS A 19 15.42 1.26 -1.27
CA LYS A 19 14.66 0.03 -1.48
C LYS A 19 13.62 0.29 -2.56
N THR A 20 13.36 -0.71 -3.41
CA THR A 20 12.16 -0.71 -4.24
C THR A 20 10.95 -0.59 -3.33
N ALA A 21 9.99 0.26 -3.69
CA ALA A 21 8.74 0.34 -2.96
C ALA A 21 8.06 -1.03 -3.00
N GLY A 22 7.46 -1.43 -1.87
CA GLY A 22 6.53 -2.55 -1.91
C GLY A 22 5.35 -2.18 -2.80
N GLU A 23 4.87 -3.13 -3.60
CA GLU A 23 3.64 -2.96 -4.37
C GLU A 23 2.62 -4.03 -3.96
N SER A 24 1.35 -3.66 -3.97
CA SER A 24 0.21 -4.57 -3.95
C SER A 24 -0.69 -4.26 -5.14
N CYS A 25 -1.53 -5.22 -5.55
CA CYS A 25 -2.46 -4.98 -6.63
C CYS A 25 -3.76 -5.78 -6.47
N VAL A 26 -4.81 -5.31 -7.13
CA VAL A 26 -6.11 -5.97 -7.25
C VAL A 26 -6.51 -5.99 -8.71
N GLU A 27 -6.98 -7.15 -9.19
CA GLU A 27 -7.55 -7.31 -10.53
C GLU A 27 -9.07 -7.23 -10.46
N LEU A 28 -9.66 -6.36 -11.29
CA LEU A 28 -11.10 -6.16 -11.38
C LEU A 28 -11.48 -5.98 -12.85
N GLY A 29 -12.35 -6.86 -13.37
CA GLY A 29 -12.85 -6.76 -14.75
C GLY A 29 -11.75 -6.75 -15.81
N GLY A 30 -10.65 -7.48 -15.59
CA GLY A 30 -9.48 -7.50 -16.48
C GLY A 30 -8.55 -6.28 -16.36
N SER A 31 -8.85 -5.35 -15.45
CA SER A 31 -7.98 -4.20 -15.15
C SER A 31 -7.22 -4.41 -13.84
N ILE A 32 -5.91 -4.12 -13.85
CA ILE A 32 -5.05 -4.24 -12.66
C ILE A 32 -4.87 -2.86 -12.02
N HIS A 33 -5.27 -2.73 -10.77
CA HIS A 33 -5.06 -1.55 -9.94
C HIS A 33 -3.87 -1.80 -9.00
N LYS A 34 -2.85 -0.95 -9.05
CA LYS A 34 -1.62 -1.10 -8.26
C LYS A 34 -1.52 -0.04 -7.17
N PHE A 35 -1.00 -0.43 -6.02
CA PHE A 35 -0.77 0.42 -4.86
C PHE A 35 0.71 0.33 -4.49
N PHE A 36 1.36 1.48 -4.31
CA PHE A 36 2.79 1.56 -4.00
C PHE A 36 2.99 2.06 -2.57
N SER A 37 3.82 1.35 -1.80
CA SER A 37 4.10 1.69 -0.41
C SER A 37 4.75 3.07 -0.29
N GLY A 38 4.18 3.94 0.54
CA GLY A 38 4.64 5.30 0.75
C GLY A 38 4.36 6.26 -0.41
N TYR A 39 3.64 5.80 -1.44
CA TYR A 39 3.17 6.62 -2.54
C TYR A 39 1.66 6.80 -2.41
N ASP A 40 1.28 7.97 -1.95
CA ASP A 40 -0.09 8.44 -2.04
C ASP A 40 -0.26 9.09 -3.41
N SER A 41 -0.51 8.28 -4.44
CA SER A 41 -1.23 8.82 -5.59
C SER A 41 -2.52 9.33 -5.01
N ARG A 42 -2.87 10.61 -5.21
CA ARG A 42 -4.19 11.22 -4.89
C ARG A 42 -5.36 10.54 -5.63
N ALA A 43 -5.29 9.22 -5.79
CA ALA A 43 -6.28 8.35 -6.32
C ALA A 43 -7.52 8.51 -5.46
N ASP A 44 -8.66 8.39 -6.13
CA ASP A 44 -10.01 8.58 -5.61
C ASP A 44 -10.40 7.42 -4.65
N TYR A 45 -9.57 7.16 -3.63
CA TYR A 45 -9.81 6.14 -2.62
C TYR A 45 -10.97 6.55 -1.69
N GLU A 46 -11.25 7.84 -1.60
CA GLU A 46 -12.35 8.41 -0.83
C GLU A 46 -13.69 7.78 -1.25
N GLY A 47 -13.97 7.69 -2.55
CA GLY A 47 -15.17 7.02 -3.06
C GLY A 47 -15.23 5.53 -2.71
N ILE A 48 -14.08 4.85 -2.64
CA ILE A 48 -14.01 3.43 -2.26
C ILE A 48 -14.37 3.25 -0.78
N TYR A 49 -13.80 4.08 0.11
CA TYR A 49 -14.11 4.01 1.55
C TYR A 49 -15.57 4.39 1.83
N GLN A 50 -16.10 5.41 1.17
CA GLN A 50 -17.52 5.77 1.29
C GLN A 50 -18.45 4.62 0.86
N LEU A 51 -18.11 3.91 -0.23
CA LEU A 51 -18.87 2.73 -0.65
C LEU A 51 -18.77 1.59 0.36
N LEU A 52 -17.58 1.35 0.93
CA LEU A 52 -17.38 0.34 1.97
C LEU A 52 -18.20 0.63 3.22
N ASP A 53 -18.27 1.89 3.65
CA ASP A 53 -19.09 2.30 4.80
C ASP A 53 -20.58 2.01 4.55
N VAL A 54 -21.08 2.36 3.36
CA VAL A 54 -22.47 2.06 2.96
C VAL A 54 -22.74 0.55 2.96
N LEU A 55 -21.81 -0.25 2.43
CA LEU A 55 -21.95 -1.71 2.42
C LEU A 55 -21.92 -2.29 3.84
N SER A 56 -21.07 -1.77 4.72
CA SER A 56 -21.00 -2.21 6.12
C SER A 56 -22.31 -1.93 6.86
N LEU A 57 -22.85 -0.71 6.72
CA LEU A 57 -24.14 -0.33 7.29
C LEU A 57 -25.29 -1.21 6.76
N HIS A 58 -25.27 -1.52 5.47
CA HIS A 58 -26.28 -2.41 4.88
C HIS A 58 -26.20 -3.82 5.47
N MET A 59 -25.01 -4.38 5.64
CA MET A 59 -24.83 -5.71 6.24
C MET A 59 -25.30 -5.76 7.71
N GLU A 60 -25.09 -4.69 8.48
CA GLU A 60 -25.58 -4.61 9.86
C GLU A 60 -27.12 -4.56 9.92
N LEU A 61 -27.75 -3.83 9.01
CA LEU A 61 -29.22 -3.73 8.93
C LEU A 61 -29.87 -5.03 8.44
N VAL A 62 -29.22 -5.76 7.53
CA VAL A 62 -29.74 -7.04 6.99
C VAL A 62 -29.55 -8.20 7.97
N ASN A 63 -28.62 -8.10 8.91
CA ASN A 63 -28.40 -9.10 9.96
C ASN A 63 -29.25 -8.88 11.23
N MET A 64 -30.16 -7.88 11.24
CA MET A 64 -31.22 -7.74 12.25
C MET A 64 -32.48 -8.51 11.85
#